data_AF-A0A661G4L5-F1
#
_entry.id   AF-A0A661G4L5-F1
#
_cell.length_a   1.000
_cell.length_b   1.000
_cell.length_c   1.000
_cell.angle_alpha   90.00
_cell.angle_beta   90.00
_cell.angle_gamma   90.00
#
_symmetry.space_group_name_H-M   'P 1'
#
loop_
_entity.id
_entity.type
_entity.pdbx_description
1 polymer ?
#
loop_
_entity_poly.entity_id
_entity_poly.type
_entity_poly.pdbx_seq_one_letter_code
_entity_poly.pdbx_strand_id
1 'polypeptide(L)'
;ASPGEHAAELMWTYRDGRVRHDIRKIDVAGREFRTTRLEVAPKYVELSAENAARAAHESQEINEIYARITPEALWSEPFAVPIPGTTGGRNFGHRRVFNDQPRAPHSGADLTAATGTEIRATNRGRVVLAKDLFYSGNAVFVDHGLGIYSVYLHLSEFRVKPGDIINQGQVLGLAGATGRVTGPHLHWGVRAQGARVDPFSLLQ
;
A
#
# COMPACT_ATOMS: atom_id res chain seq x y z
N ALA A 1 2.93 -11.82 11.65
CA ALA A 1 3.14 -12.94 12.59
C ALA A 1 4.08 -13.95 11.94
N SER A 2 4.83 -14.72 12.72
CA SER A 2 5.56 -15.89 12.20
C SER A 2 4.56 -16.97 11.76
N PRO A 3 4.96 -17.87 10.83
CA PRO A 3 4.12 -19.02 10.50
C PRO A 3 3.72 -19.84 11.73
N GLY A 4 2.52 -20.42 11.72
CA GLY A 4 1.95 -21.21 12.81
C GLY A 4 0.57 -20.72 13.24
N GLU A 5 0.04 -21.35 14.30
CA GLU A 5 -1.28 -21.04 14.84
C GLU A 5 -1.25 -19.79 15.73
N HIS A 6 -2.18 -18.88 15.49
CA HIS A 6 -2.40 -17.65 16.27
C HIS A 6 -3.85 -17.58 16.75
N ALA A 7 -4.07 -16.89 17.87
CA ALA A 7 -5.41 -16.59 18.36
C ALA A 7 -5.81 -15.18 17.96
N ALA A 8 -7.00 -15.04 17.37
CA ALA A 8 -7.67 -13.77 17.15
C ALA A 8 -8.86 -13.66 18.09
N GLU A 9 -8.85 -12.62 18.92
CA GLU A 9 -9.97 -12.28 19.79
C GLU A 9 -11.03 -11.54 18.99
N LEU A 10 -12.28 -12.00 19.14
CA LEU A 10 -13.45 -11.39 18.53
C LEU A 10 -14.37 -10.92 19.64
N MET A 11 -14.84 -9.68 19.50
CA MET A 11 -15.78 -9.06 20.43
C MET A 11 -16.98 -8.56 19.65
N TRP A 12 -18.19 -8.99 20.05
CA TRP A 12 -19.45 -8.45 19.55
C TRP A 12 -20.16 -7.71 20.66
N THR A 13 -20.56 -6.48 20.38
CA THR A 13 -21.47 -5.72 21.24
C THR A 13 -22.84 -5.73 20.59
N TYR A 14 -23.80 -6.41 21.23
CA TYR A 14 -25.19 -6.45 20.79
C TYR A 14 -25.89 -5.12 21.08
N ARG A 15 -27.00 -4.85 20.39
CA ARG A 15 -27.78 -3.61 20.56
C ARG A 15 -28.32 -3.42 21.98
N ASP A 16 -28.49 -4.51 22.74
CA ASP A 16 -28.92 -4.51 24.13
C ASP A 16 -27.76 -4.34 25.13
N GLY A 17 -26.55 -4.05 24.64
CA GLY A 17 -25.36 -3.84 25.46
C GLY A 17 -24.66 -5.11 25.92
N ARG A 18 -25.19 -6.31 25.63
CA ARG A 18 -24.45 -7.56 25.90
C ARG A 18 -23.19 -7.61 25.06
N VAL A 19 -22.11 -8.11 25.65
CA VAL A 19 -20.84 -8.34 24.97
C VAL A 19 -20.57 -9.84 24.90
N ARG A 20 -20.22 -10.34 23.73
CA ARG A 20 -19.74 -11.71 23.54
C ARG A 20 -18.27 -11.67 23.13
N HIS A 21 -17.48 -12.53 23.77
CA HIS A 21 -16.10 -12.79 23.42
C HIS A 21 -16.02 -14.17 22.75
N ASP A 22 -15.18 -14.30 21.73
CA ASP A 22 -14.83 -15.58 21.12
C ASP A 22 -13.36 -15.51 20.69
N ILE A 23 -12.72 -16.66 20.60
CA ILE A 23 -11.35 -16.77 20.13
C ILE A 23 -11.37 -17.65 18.88
N ARG A 24 -10.90 -17.11 17.77
CA ARG A 24 -10.69 -17.87 16.54
C ARG A 24 -9.23 -18.18 16.39
N LYS A 25 -8.92 -19.46 16.17
CA LYS A 25 -7.59 -19.89 15.75
C LYS A 25 -7.42 -19.56 14.28
N ILE A 26 -6.30 -18.92 13.95
CA ILE A 26 -5.90 -18.56 12.60
C ILE A 26 -4.56 -19.24 12.36
N ASP A 27 -4.50 -20.12 11.37
CA ASP A 27 -3.24 -20.70 10.93
C ASP A 27 -2.59 -19.77 9.89
N VAL A 28 -1.38 -19.31 10.20
CA VAL A 28 -0.57 -18.49 9.29
C VAL A 28 0.40 -19.43 8.57
N ALA A 29 0.09 -19.72 7.31
CA ALA A 29 0.94 -20.57 6.49
C ALA A 29 2.32 -19.93 6.24
N GLY A 30 3.36 -20.77 6.24
CA GLY A 30 4.67 -20.37 5.75
C GLY A 30 4.66 -20.16 4.24
N ARG A 31 5.35 -19.13 3.77
CA ARG A 31 5.50 -18.86 2.34
C ARG A 31 6.96 -18.55 2.00
N GLU A 32 7.44 -19.19 0.95
CA GLU A 32 8.74 -18.86 0.36
C GLU A 32 8.61 -17.61 -0.51
N PHE A 33 9.45 -16.62 -0.24
CA PHE A 33 9.51 -15.38 -1.02
C PHE A 33 10.79 -15.33 -1.85
N ARG A 34 10.62 -15.12 -3.16
CA ARG A 34 11.73 -14.92 -4.10
C ARG A 34 12.54 -13.68 -3.73
N THR A 35 13.82 -13.68 -4.11
CA THR A 35 14.67 -12.50 -3.98
C THR A 35 14.73 -11.75 -5.30
N THR A 36 14.51 -10.45 -5.26
CA THR A 36 14.66 -9.55 -6.40
C THR A 36 15.81 -8.59 -6.15
N ARG A 37 16.80 -8.60 -7.05
CA ARG A 37 17.94 -7.68 -7.07
C ARG A 37 17.67 -6.57 -8.07
N LEU A 38 17.88 -5.32 -7.66
CA LEU A 38 17.72 -4.15 -8.52
C LEU A 38 18.89 -3.19 -8.32
N GLU A 39 19.26 -2.48 -9.38
CA GLU A 39 20.16 -1.33 -9.30
C GLU A 39 19.33 -0.06 -9.29
N VAL A 40 19.56 0.80 -8.30
CA VAL A 40 18.85 2.07 -8.15
C VAL A 40 19.85 3.21 -7.96
N ALA A 41 19.40 4.45 -8.18
CA ALA A 41 20.24 5.62 -8.00
C ALA A 41 20.90 5.65 -6.59
N PRO A 42 22.21 5.93 -6.47
CA PRO A 42 22.95 5.82 -5.21
C PRO A 42 22.32 6.58 -4.04
N LYS A 43 21.70 7.75 -4.31
CA LYS A 43 21.02 8.57 -3.30
C LYS A 43 19.95 7.84 -2.49
N TYR A 44 19.46 6.69 -2.96
CA TYR A 44 18.44 5.89 -2.28
C TYR A 44 19.00 4.73 -1.44
N VAL A 45 20.30 4.46 -1.56
CA VAL A 45 21.02 3.41 -0.83
C VAL A 45 21.98 4.05 0.17
N GLU A 46 22.67 5.09 -0.27
CA GLU A 46 23.60 5.92 0.48
C GLU A 46 22.98 7.32 0.63
N LEU A 47 22.32 7.55 1.76
CA LEU A 47 21.59 8.78 2.00
C LEU A 47 22.55 9.90 2.46
N SER A 48 22.42 11.08 1.86
CA SER A 48 22.92 12.30 2.49
C SER A 48 22.14 12.59 3.78
N ALA A 49 22.71 13.40 4.68
CA ALA A 49 22.02 13.81 5.90
C ALA A 49 20.66 14.48 5.61
N GLU A 50 20.59 15.29 4.55
CA GLU A 50 19.35 15.93 4.09
C GLU A 50 18.30 14.90 3.65
N ASN A 51 18.70 13.93 2.81
CA ASN A 51 17.78 12.89 2.33
C ASN A 51 17.32 11.98 3.47
N ALA A 52 18.20 11.69 4.43
CA ALA A 52 17.85 10.93 5.63
C ALA A 52 16.83 11.69 6.50
N ALA A 53 17.03 12.99 6.72
CA ALA A 53 16.10 13.83 7.47
C ALA A 53 14.73 13.93 6.78
N ARG A 54 14.71 14.14 5.45
CA ARG A 54 13.48 14.14 4.64
C ARG A 54 12.74 12.80 4.77
N ALA A 55 13.44 11.68 4.58
CA ALA A 55 12.84 10.36 4.66
C ALA A 55 12.30 10.03 6.06
N ALA A 56 12.98 10.47 7.12
CA ALA A 56 12.52 10.29 8.49
C ALA A 56 11.24 11.08 8.77
N HIS A 57 11.19 12.36 8.37
CA HIS A 57 10.01 13.20 8.52
C HIS A 57 8.80 12.63 7.74
N GLU A 58 9.00 12.27 6.48
CA GLU A 58 7.95 11.63 5.66
C GLU A 58 7.48 10.31 6.25
N SER A 59 8.38 9.51 6.82
CA SER A 59 8.00 8.27 7.51
C SER A 59 7.11 8.53 8.73
N GLN A 60 7.36 9.61 9.47
CA GLN A 60 6.51 10.00 10.60
C GLN A 60 5.12 10.42 10.13
N GLU A 61 5.03 11.31 9.14
CA GLU A 61 3.77 11.75 8.52
C GLU A 61 2.93 10.55 8.04
N ILE A 62 3.57 9.58 7.37
CA ILE A 62 2.92 8.37 6.88
C ILE A 62 2.43 7.48 8.03
N ASN A 63 3.21 7.35 9.11
CA ASN A 63 2.80 6.56 10.28
C ASN A 63 1.59 7.20 10.98
N GLU A 64 1.54 8.52 11.07
CA GLU A 64 0.39 9.25 11.62
C GLU A 64 -0.88 9.07 10.79
N ILE A 65 -0.76 9.00 9.45
CA ILE A 65 -1.89 8.66 8.57
C ILE A 65 -2.42 7.26 8.89
N TYR A 66 -1.55 6.26 8.99
CA TYR A 66 -1.97 4.88 9.25
C TYR A 66 -2.44 4.62 10.68
N ALA A 67 -2.09 5.50 11.63
CA ALA A 67 -2.57 5.42 13.02
C ALA A 67 -4.04 5.88 13.17
N ARG A 68 -4.57 6.62 12.19
CA ARG A 68 -5.97 7.06 12.18
C ARG A 68 -6.84 5.91 11.68
N ILE A 69 -7.97 5.68 12.33
CA ILE A 69 -8.95 4.68 11.91
C ILE A 69 -10.28 5.38 11.72
N THR A 70 -10.72 5.51 10.46
CA THR A 70 -12.09 5.88 10.13
C THR A 70 -13.00 4.70 10.46
N PRO A 71 -13.94 4.81 11.40
CA PRO A 71 -14.71 3.67 11.91
C PRO A 71 -15.78 3.17 10.93
N GLU A 72 -16.14 3.96 9.92
CA GLU A 72 -17.10 3.55 8.90
C GLU A 72 -16.40 2.86 7.72
N ALA A 73 -17.00 1.80 7.19
CA ALA A 73 -16.60 1.28 5.88
C ALA A 73 -17.02 2.29 4.79
N LEU A 74 -16.06 2.79 4.01
CA LEU A 74 -16.32 3.69 2.90
C LEU A 74 -16.54 2.96 1.57
N TRP A 75 -16.16 1.68 1.52
CA TRP A 75 -16.32 0.77 0.38
C TRP A 75 -17.63 -0.02 0.50
N SER A 76 -18.22 -0.38 -0.63
CA SER A 76 -19.43 -1.22 -0.72
C SER A 76 -19.29 -2.40 -1.67
N GLU A 77 -18.28 -2.39 -2.54
CA GLU A 77 -18.06 -3.38 -3.59
C GLU A 77 -16.74 -4.15 -3.36
N PRO A 78 -16.55 -5.32 -4.00
CA PRO A 78 -15.24 -5.97 -4.09
C PRO A 78 -14.17 -5.01 -4.61
N PHE A 79 -12.94 -5.11 -4.11
CA PHE A 79 -11.84 -4.27 -4.61
C PHE A 79 -11.49 -4.66 -6.06
N ALA A 80 -11.13 -3.68 -6.86
CA ALA A 80 -10.70 -3.86 -8.24
C ALA A 80 -9.18 -3.67 -8.38
N VAL A 81 -8.61 -4.22 -9.45
CA VAL A 81 -7.23 -3.87 -9.85
C VAL A 81 -7.17 -2.41 -10.32
N PRO A 82 -6.11 -1.66 -9.99
CA PRO A 82 -6.01 -0.24 -10.32
C PRO A 82 -5.71 0.03 -11.80
N ILE A 83 -5.24 -0.99 -12.53
CA ILE A 83 -5.04 -0.95 -13.98
C ILE A 83 -5.86 -2.11 -14.58
N PRO A 84 -6.97 -1.81 -15.28
CA PRO A 84 -7.80 -2.83 -15.91
C PRO A 84 -6.99 -3.76 -16.82
N GLY A 85 -7.28 -5.07 -16.77
CA GLY A 85 -6.57 -6.07 -17.59
C GLY A 85 -5.20 -6.50 -17.06
N THR A 86 -4.78 -6.05 -15.88
CA THR A 86 -3.52 -6.51 -15.25
C THR A 86 -3.55 -8.01 -14.97
N THR A 87 -2.57 -8.74 -15.53
CA THR A 87 -2.37 -10.18 -15.29
C THR A 87 -1.16 -10.50 -14.41
N GLY A 88 -0.24 -9.54 -14.22
CA GLY A 88 1.03 -9.71 -13.50
C GLY A 88 1.08 -9.09 -12.08
N GLY A 89 2.30 -8.84 -11.59
CA GLY A 89 2.54 -8.09 -10.34
C GLY A 89 2.46 -8.87 -9.03
N ARG A 90 2.54 -10.21 -9.07
CA ARG A 90 2.50 -11.07 -7.86
C ARG A 90 3.83 -11.13 -7.11
N ASN A 91 4.41 -9.96 -6.82
CA ASN A 91 5.73 -9.82 -6.19
C ASN A 91 5.69 -9.24 -4.77
N PHE A 92 4.53 -9.23 -4.12
CA PHE A 92 4.42 -8.90 -2.69
C PHE A 92 5.30 -9.84 -1.84
N GLY A 93 5.96 -9.26 -0.83
CA GLY A 93 6.83 -9.99 0.09
C GLY A 93 8.17 -10.45 -0.48
N HIS A 94 8.43 -10.24 -1.79
CA HIS A 94 9.74 -10.51 -2.37
C HIS A 94 10.85 -9.84 -1.56
N ARG A 95 11.92 -10.58 -1.24
CA ARG A 95 13.10 -10.03 -0.58
C ARG A 95 13.77 -9.06 -1.55
N ARG A 96 14.13 -7.86 -1.09
CA ARG A 96 14.77 -6.85 -1.94
C ARG A 96 16.24 -6.70 -1.58
N VAL A 97 17.07 -6.65 -2.62
CA VAL A 97 18.48 -6.31 -2.54
C VAL A 97 18.71 -5.18 -3.53
N PHE A 98 19.14 -4.01 -3.04
CA PHE A 98 19.41 -2.83 -3.85
C PHE A 98 20.89 -2.50 -3.79
N ASN A 99 21.55 -2.47 -4.94
CA ASN A 99 22.99 -2.25 -5.07
C ASN A 99 23.77 -3.18 -4.11
N ASP A 100 23.48 -4.48 -4.20
CA ASP A 100 24.02 -5.56 -3.35
C ASP A 100 23.76 -5.47 -1.84
N GLN A 101 22.95 -4.51 -1.39
CA GLN A 101 22.57 -4.38 0.02
C GLN A 101 21.14 -4.86 0.26
N PRO A 102 20.91 -5.78 1.23
CA PRO A 102 19.56 -6.16 1.65
C PRO A 102 18.74 -4.95 2.12
N ARG A 103 17.46 -4.96 1.78
CA ARG A 103 16.48 -3.95 2.15
C ARG A 103 15.17 -4.61 2.59
N ALA A 104 14.25 -3.80 3.11
CA ALA A 104 12.94 -4.27 3.51
C ALA A 104 12.24 -5.03 2.34
N PRO A 105 11.51 -6.11 2.63
CA PRO A 105 10.75 -6.83 1.63
C PRO A 105 9.76 -5.93 0.89
N HIS A 106 9.39 -6.37 -0.31
CA HIS A 106 8.47 -5.64 -1.15
C HIS A 106 7.08 -5.52 -0.51
N SER A 107 6.61 -4.29 -0.31
CA SER A 107 5.40 -3.99 0.47
C SER A 107 4.10 -3.94 -0.33
N GLY A 108 4.14 -4.29 -1.61
CA GLY A 108 3.01 -4.19 -2.52
C GLY A 108 3.23 -5.04 -3.77
N ALA A 109 2.50 -4.71 -4.82
CA ALA A 109 2.59 -5.29 -6.15
C ALA A 109 3.09 -4.24 -7.14
N ASP A 110 4.09 -4.61 -7.95
CA ASP A 110 4.54 -3.76 -9.05
C ASP A 110 3.81 -4.19 -10.33
N LEU A 111 2.94 -3.33 -10.84
CA LEU A 111 2.19 -3.57 -12.07
C LEU A 111 2.87 -2.85 -13.23
N THR A 112 3.11 -3.58 -14.33
CA THR A 112 3.67 -2.99 -15.55
C THR A 112 2.74 -1.91 -16.08
N ALA A 113 3.28 -0.71 -16.24
CA ALA A 113 2.56 0.46 -16.74
C ALA A 113 3.54 1.40 -17.43
N ALA A 114 3.21 1.83 -18.65
CA ALA A 114 3.98 2.88 -19.30
C ALA A 114 3.70 4.23 -18.62
N THR A 115 4.63 5.18 -18.71
CA THR A 115 4.35 6.55 -18.26
C THR A 115 3.10 7.08 -18.96
N GLY A 116 2.18 7.67 -18.21
CA GLY A 116 0.91 8.18 -18.72
C GLY A 116 -0.26 7.19 -18.65
N THR A 117 -0.04 5.91 -18.30
CA THR A 117 -1.15 4.97 -18.05
C THR A 117 -2.03 5.45 -16.90
N GLU A 118 -3.35 5.52 -17.10
CA GLU A 118 -4.28 5.91 -16.04
C GLU A 118 -4.28 4.92 -14.87
N ILE A 119 -4.14 5.45 -13.66
CA ILE A 119 -4.20 4.67 -12.41
C ILE A 119 -5.53 4.96 -11.73
N ARG A 120 -6.31 3.91 -11.49
CA ARG A 120 -7.67 4.02 -10.98
C ARG A 120 -7.76 3.58 -9.53
N ALA A 121 -8.68 4.20 -8.80
CA ALA A 121 -9.01 3.82 -7.45
C ALA A 121 -9.53 2.39 -7.38
N THR A 122 -8.96 1.57 -6.49
CA THR A 122 -9.38 0.18 -6.29
C THR A 122 -10.73 0.05 -5.58
N ASN A 123 -11.16 1.09 -4.86
CA ASN A 123 -12.48 1.18 -4.26
C ASN A 123 -12.86 2.63 -3.92
N ARG A 124 -14.09 2.85 -3.46
CA ARG A 124 -14.51 4.13 -2.88
C ARG A 124 -13.71 4.43 -1.62
N GLY A 125 -13.33 5.69 -1.43
CA GLY A 125 -12.58 6.12 -0.25
C GLY A 125 -12.35 7.62 -0.19
N ARG A 126 -11.49 8.04 0.74
CA ARG A 126 -11.02 9.42 0.89
C ARG A 126 -9.53 9.49 0.61
N VAL A 127 -9.11 10.39 -0.25
CA VAL A 127 -7.68 10.66 -0.46
C VAL A 127 -7.12 11.32 0.80
N VAL A 128 -6.12 10.70 1.42
CA VAL A 128 -5.48 11.21 2.65
C VAL A 128 -4.08 11.75 2.41
N LEU A 129 -3.47 11.42 1.27
CA LEU A 129 -2.18 11.96 0.84
C LEU A 129 -2.14 11.97 -0.70
N ALA A 130 -1.62 13.06 -1.27
CA ALA A 130 -1.21 13.18 -2.68
C ALA A 130 0.00 14.11 -2.72
N LYS A 131 1.22 13.56 -2.71
CA LYS A 131 2.47 14.30 -2.44
C LYS A 131 3.68 13.61 -3.05
N ASP A 132 4.70 14.38 -3.44
CA ASP A 132 6.03 13.85 -3.78
C ASP A 132 6.80 13.46 -2.50
N LEU A 133 7.14 12.19 -2.39
CA LEU A 133 7.89 11.60 -1.29
C LEU A 133 9.25 11.11 -1.77
N PHE A 134 10.25 11.12 -0.90
CA PHE A 134 11.62 10.79 -1.25
C PHE A 134 11.77 9.41 -1.92
N TYR A 135 11.25 8.35 -1.28
CA TYR A 135 11.33 7.00 -1.85
C TYR A 135 10.19 6.68 -2.80
N SER A 136 8.97 7.10 -2.47
CA SER A 136 7.77 6.72 -3.21
C SER A 136 7.54 7.57 -4.46
N GLY A 137 8.26 8.68 -4.61
CA GLY A 137 7.96 9.70 -5.60
C GLY A 137 6.56 10.27 -5.37
N ASN A 138 5.90 10.65 -6.45
CA ASN A 138 4.50 11.06 -6.40
C ASN A 138 3.63 9.89 -5.93
N ALA A 139 3.05 10.04 -4.75
CA ALA A 139 2.27 9.03 -4.08
C ALA A 139 0.85 9.51 -3.79
N VAL A 140 -0.13 8.64 -4.00
CA VAL A 140 -1.53 8.84 -3.56
C VAL A 140 -1.89 7.75 -2.57
N PHE A 141 -2.46 8.14 -1.42
CA PHE A 141 -2.97 7.21 -0.40
C PHE A 141 -4.46 7.45 -0.24
N VAL A 142 -5.24 6.37 -0.20
CA VAL A 142 -6.69 6.39 -0.03
C VAL A 142 -7.07 5.61 1.21
N ASP A 143 -7.77 6.27 2.13
CA ASP A 143 -8.45 5.65 3.26
C ASP A 143 -9.80 5.10 2.80
N HIS A 144 -10.01 3.81 2.98
CA HIS A 144 -11.28 3.14 2.67
C HIS A 144 -12.13 2.90 3.92
N GLY A 145 -11.65 3.30 5.11
CA GLY A 145 -12.31 3.00 6.37
C GLY A 145 -11.86 1.68 6.99
N LEU A 146 -12.21 1.48 8.26
CA LEU A 146 -11.88 0.30 9.05
C LEU A 146 -10.38 -0.04 9.06
N GLY A 147 -9.51 0.97 8.94
CA GLY A 147 -8.06 0.79 8.88
C GLY A 147 -7.55 0.17 7.57
N ILE A 148 -8.34 0.22 6.50
CA ILE A 148 -7.96 -0.26 5.16
C ILE A 148 -7.48 0.93 4.33
N TYR A 149 -6.25 0.85 3.83
CA TYR A 149 -5.65 1.85 2.96
C TYR A 149 -5.15 1.22 1.67
N SER A 150 -5.39 1.88 0.54
CA SER A 150 -4.65 1.60 -0.70
C SER A 150 -3.64 2.70 -1.00
N VAL A 151 -2.50 2.33 -1.57
CA VAL A 151 -1.43 3.26 -1.94
C VAL A 151 -0.98 3.04 -3.38
N TYR A 152 -0.68 4.14 -4.06
CA TYR A 152 -0.33 4.21 -5.47
C TYR A 152 0.90 5.09 -5.60
N LEU A 153 2.05 4.52 -5.94
CA LEU A 153 3.32 5.23 -5.92
C LEU A 153 3.90 5.39 -7.33
N HIS A 154 4.98 6.17 -7.41
CA HIS A 154 5.78 6.39 -8.60
C HIS A 154 5.03 7.09 -9.74
N LEU A 155 3.96 7.83 -9.42
CA LEU A 155 3.11 8.49 -10.43
C LEU A 155 3.87 9.58 -11.18
N SER A 156 3.51 9.85 -12.42
CA SER A 156 4.01 11.03 -13.15
C SER A 156 3.18 12.28 -12.81
N GLU A 157 1.90 12.08 -12.46
CA GLU A 157 0.95 13.17 -12.29
C GLU A 157 -0.19 12.79 -11.34
N PHE A 158 -0.68 13.76 -10.56
CA PHE A 158 -1.86 13.63 -9.71
C PHE A 158 -3.12 14.12 -10.44
N ARG A 159 -4.23 13.39 -10.26
CA ARG A 159 -5.58 13.80 -10.68
C ARG A 159 -6.54 14.01 -9.51
N VAL A 160 -6.01 13.93 -8.29
CA VAL A 160 -6.74 14.11 -7.02
C VAL A 160 -5.88 14.87 -6.03
N LYS A 161 -6.50 15.36 -4.96
CA LYS A 161 -5.84 16.03 -3.83
C LYS A 161 -6.33 15.47 -2.50
N PRO A 162 -5.60 15.68 -1.39
CA PRO A 162 -6.06 15.28 -0.06
C PRO A 162 -7.44 15.87 0.25
N GLY A 163 -8.31 15.06 0.85
CA GLY A 163 -9.68 15.40 1.20
C GLY A 163 -10.72 14.95 0.17
N ASP A 164 -10.35 14.74 -1.09
CA ASP A 164 -11.28 14.29 -2.14
C ASP A 164 -11.93 12.94 -1.77
N ILE A 165 -13.24 12.85 -1.97
CA ILE A 165 -13.96 11.57 -1.96
C ILE A 165 -13.97 11.02 -3.38
N ILE A 166 -13.53 9.77 -3.52
CA ILE A 166 -13.32 9.11 -4.80
C ILE A 166 -14.11 7.82 -4.84
N ASN A 167 -14.61 7.45 -6.02
CA ASN A 167 -15.31 6.17 -6.24
C ASN A 167 -14.36 5.15 -6.89
N GLN A 168 -14.71 3.86 -6.80
CA GLN A 168 -13.99 2.80 -7.52
C GLN A 168 -13.89 3.14 -9.01
N GLY A 169 -12.73 2.92 -9.62
CA GLY A 169 -12.50 3.17 -11.05
C GLY A 169 -12.20 4.63 -11.40
N GLN A 170 -12.37 5.58 -10.47
CA GLN A 170 -12.00 6.98 -10.68
C GLN A 170 -10.48 7.10 -10.85
N VAL A 171 -10.04 7.91 -11.82
CA VAL A 171 -8.61 8.13 -12.08
C VAL A 171 -8.01 8.97 -10.95
N LEU A 172 -6.96 8.44 -10.33
CA LEU A 172 -6.19 9.06 -9.25
C LEU A 172 -4.97 9.83 -9.76
N GLY A 173 -4.42 9.39 -10.90
CA GLY A 173 -3.19 9.91 -11.45
C GLY A 173 -2.75 9.11 -12.65
N LEU A 174 -1.56 9.43 -13.16
CA LEU A 174 -0.93 8.73 -14.26
C LEU A 174 0.32 8.00 -13.78
N ALA A 175 0.55 6.78 -14.27
CA ALA A 175 1.76 6.02 -13.98
C ALA A 175 3.01 6.80 -14.42
N GLY A 176 4.12 6.59 -13.73
CA GLY A 176 5.37 7.29 -13.98
C GLY A 176 6.57 6.51 -13.49
N ALA A 177 7.66 7.23 -13.26
CA ALA A 177 8.93 6.68 -12.77
C ALA A 177 9.58 7.60 -11.72
N THR A 178 8.78 8.24 -10.86
CA THR A 178 9.30 9.13 -9.81
C THR A 178 9.71 8.36 -8.56
N GLY A 179 10.71 8.84 -7.82
CA GLY A 179 11.19 8.20 -6.59
C GLY A 179 12.21 7.08 -6.86
N ARG A 180 12.22 6.06 -6.01
CA ARG A 180 13.16 4.93 -6.08
C ARG A 180 12.63 3.82 -6.99
N VAL A 181 12.88 3.96 -8.29
CA VAL A 181 12.48 3.02 -9.33
C VAL A 181 13.61 2.76 -10.32
N THR A 182 13.47 1.69 -11.11
CA THR A 182 14.36 1.37 -12.25
C THR A 182 13.75 1.70 -13.62
N GLY A 183 12.45 2.03 -13.64
CA GLY A 183 11.69 2.36 -14.84
C GLY A 183 10.20 2.52 -14.54
N PRO A 184 9.39 2.91 -15.55
CA PRO A 184 7.96 3.14 -15.37
C PRO A 184 7.19 1.89 -14.93
N HIS A 185 6.42 2.03 -13.86
CA HIS A 185 5.47 1.03 -13.34
C HIS A 185 4.55 1.68 -12.30
N LEU A 186 3.51 0.95 -11.87
CA LEU A 186 2.75 1.29 -10.67
C LEU A 186 3.19 0.39 -9.52
N HIS A 187 3.59 0.98 -8.39
CA HIS A 187 3.57 0.25 -7.13
C HIS A 187 2.19 0.42 -6.47
N TRP A 188 1.47 -0.68 -6.35
CA TRP A 188 0.17 -0.76 -5.70
C TRP A 188 0.32 -1.51 -4.37
N GLY A 189 0.08 -0.82 -3.26
CA GLY A 189 0.11 -1.43 -1.93
C GLY A 189 -1.26 -1.38 -1.25
N VAL A 190 -1.47 -2.31 -0.32
CA VAL A 190 -2.60 -2.26 0.60
C VAL A 190 -2.10 -2.44 2.03
N ARG A 191 -2.72 -1.69 2.94
CA ARG A 191 -2.64 -1.95 4.37
C ARG A 191 -4.01 -2.25 4.95
N ALA A 192 -4.04 -3.17 5.90
CA ALA A 192 -5.20 -3.48 6.72
C ALA A 192 -4.77 -3.50 8.18
N GLN A 193 -5.39 -2.66 9.01
CA GLN A 193 -5.08 -2.55 10.45
C GLN A 193 -3.58 -2.35 10.72
N GLY A 194 -2.96 -1.44 9.96
CA GLY A 194 -1.52 -1.13 10.03
C GLY A 194 -0.60 -2.15 9.34
N ALA A 195 -1.03 -3.39 9.13
CA ALA A 195 -0.25 -4.43 8.46
C ALA A 195 -0.25 -4.22 6.94
N ARG A 196 0.91 -4.42 6.30
CA ARG A 196 1.01 -4.52 4.83
C ARG A 196 0.53 -5.91 4.42
N VAL A 197 -0.36 -5.99 3.44
CA VAL A 197 -0.93 -7.24 2.94
C VAL A 197 -0.73 -7.36 1.43
N ASP A 198 -0.81 -8.59 0.91
CA ASP A 198 -0.79 -8.81 -0.53
C ASP A 198 -2.01 -8.11 -1.14
N PRO A 199 -1.85 -7.07 -1.99
CA PRO A 199 -2.98 -6.31 -2.50
C PRO A 199 -3.94 -7.17 -3.34
N PHE A 200 -3.44 -8.25 -3.94
CA PHE A 200 -4.28 -9.19 -4.68
C PHE A 200 -5.21 -10.02 -3.78
N SER A 201 -4.96 -10.11 -2.47
CA SER A 201 -5.84 -10.83 -1.55
C SER A 201 -7.15 -10.09 -1.24
N LEU A 202 -7.28 -8.82 -1.67
CA LEU A 202 -8.52 -8.05 -1.55
C LEU A 202 -9.44 -8.22 -2.75
N LEU A 203 -8.92 -8.77 -3.85
CA LEU A 203 -9.73 -9.11 -5.02
C LEU A 203 -10.52 -10.38 -4.69
N GLN A 204 -11.79 -10.41 -5.10
CA GLN A 204 -12.61 -11.62 -5.06
C GLN A 204 -12.34 -12.51 -6.26
#